data_AF-A0A0U3KA03-F1
#
_entry.id   AF-A0A0U3KA03-F1
#
_cell.length_a   1.000
_cell.length_b   1.000
_cell.length_c   1.000
_cell.angle_alpha   90.00
_cell.angle_beta   90.00
_cell.angle_gamma   90.00
#
_symmetry.space_group_name_H-M   'P 1'
#
loop_
_entity.id
_entity.type
_entity.pdbx_description
1 polymer ?
#
loop_
_entity_poly.entity_id
_entity_poly.type
_entity_poly.pdbx_seq_one_letter_code
_entity_poly.pdbx_strand_id
1 'polypeptide(L)'
;MARGYRVERLADVRPEWGPIRHVMAAPDNTSFALIAEPAEGVHRVVFGGRVIAETGPHEIMPMSLSFDGTKLAVAKRGRGRGEPTSEIFVNGEKRYDVPFETVYRFDWLDDERLAWSAWNTDDLRAKDDTIHYFVNGEDVTGRLEFEPVLMDRMRHAIHLKEGDRACVIYDDGSRSTPVTVPPGTDRFHWFDPFWATGERPERPERPEEAWDGARRSVRVRYRGVSGPIFDGIESFGGMRQFALNADGRRAAYVGIRYSGVARAMGRAVGASLSRIEGEPRGLSKLWAWPMALLFNPYMGIGHAYIEGSRRYFPVDHDREWKKGYRFASDHFYTPHDELVVTASGSDGLRVVIDEDEGPPFAAVENVRHLAAEDAVCYLAAKGDEILRIVAR
;
A
#
# COMPACT_ATOMS: atom_id res chain seq x y z
N MET A 1 -28.35 13.25 5.58
CA MET A 1 -27.95 14.13 6.70
C MET A 1 -26.47 14.41 6.51
N ALA A 2 -25.99 15.63 6.74
CA ALA A 2 -24.56 15.93 6.61
C ALA A 2 -23.79 15.26 7.77
N ARG A 3 -22.68 14.56 7.49
CA ARG A 3 -21.82 14.00 8.55
C ARG A 3 -21.18 15.07 9.40
N GLY A 4 -20.86 14.67 10.63
CA GLY A 4 -19.99 15.44 11.49
C GLY A 4 -18.54 15.16 11.14
N TYR A 5 -17.77 16.21 10.84
CA TYR A 5 -16.31 16.13 10.68
C TYR A 5 -15.63 16.75 11.90
N ARG A 6 -14.91 15.94 12.67
CA ARG A 6 -13.99 16.43 13.70
C ARG A 6 -12.60 16.60 13.08
N VAL A 7 -12.01 17.78 13.27
CA VAL A 7 -10.69 18.12 12.76
C VAL A 7 -9.76 18.33 13.95
N GLU A 8 -8.69 17.55 13.99
CA GLU A 8 -7.64 17.63 15.01
C GLU A 8 -6.33 18.03 14.34
N ARG A 9 -5.69 19.10 14.80
CA ARG A 9 -4.35 19.47 14.33
C ARG A 9 -3.33 18.61 15.04
N LEU A 10 -2.52 17.87 14.28
CA LEU A 10 -1.47 17.02 14.84
C LEU A 10 -0.09 17.69 14.84
N ALA A 11 0.28 18.40 13.76
CA ALA A 11 1.57 19.06 13.68
C ALA A 11 1.61 20.18 12.64
N ASP A 12 2.68 20.96 12.71
CA ASP A 12 3.12 21.89 11.68
C ASP A 12 4.31 21.30 10.91
N VAL A 13 4.18 21.27 9.59
CA VAL A 13 5.25 20.96 8.64
C VAL A 13 6.21 22.13 8.65
N ARG A 14 7.47 21.85 8.97
CA ARG A 14 8.50 22.89 9.00
C ARG A 14 9.17 23.00 7.64
N PRO A 15 9.36 24.21 7.08
CA PRO A 15 9.96 24.40 5.76
C PRO A 15 11.33 23.73 5.61
N GLU A 16 12.13 23.68 6.67
CA GLU A 16 13.46 23.08 6.65
C GLU A 16 13.46 21.56 6.44
N TRP A 17 12.32 20.88 6.59
CA TRP A 17 12.19 19.45 6.31
C TRP A 17 12.22 19.17 4.81
N GLY A 18 11.80 20.14 3.98
CA GLY A 18 11.58 19.97 2.56
C GLY A 18 10.20 19.37 2.23
N PRO A 19 9.88 19.19 0.94
CA PRO A 19 8.65 18.57 0.48
C PRO A 19 8.38 17.21 1.12
N ILE A 20 7.18 17.01 1.67
CA ILE A 20 6.75 15.71 2.17
C ILE A 20 6.43 14.81 0.97
N ARG A 21 7.01 13.61 0.98
CA ARG A 21 6.82 12.58 -0.06
C ARG A 21 5.92 11.46 0.39
N HIS A 22 5.96 11.12 1.67
CA HIS A 22 5.18 10.02 2.22
C HIS A 22 4.88 10.25 3.70
N VAL A 23 3.75 9.71 4.15
CA VAL A 23 3.31 9.72 5.54
C VAL A 23 3.03 8.28 5.96
N MET A 24 3.72 7.81 6.98
CA MET A 24 3.43 6.54 7.65
C MET A 24 2.70 6.88 8.95
N ALA A 25 1.50 6.36 9.16
CA ALA A 25 0.71 6.68 10.34
C ALA A 25 0.37 5.44 11.17
N ALA A 26 0.25 5.66 12.47
CA ALA A 26 -0.22 4.65 13.40
C ALA A 26 -1.66 4.23 13.07
N PRO A 27 -2.12 3.05 13.53
CA PRO A 27 -3.45 2.48 13.29
C PRO A 27 -4.60 3.46 13.50
N ASP A 28 -4.52 4.30 14.53
CA ASP A 28 -5.54 5.27 14.92
C ASP A 28 -5.40 6.66 14.28
N ASN A 29 -4.38 6.85 13.44
CA ASN A 29 -3.96 8.11 12.84
C ASN A 29 -3.64 9.22 13.87
N THR A 30 -3.29 8.89 15.11
CA THR A 30 -2.93 9.92 16.12
C THR A 30 -1.45 10.26 16.12
N SER A 31 -0.60 9.37 15.61
CA SER A 31 0.82 9.61 15.39
C SER A 31 1.24 9.21 13.99
N PHE A 32 2.36 9.79 13.54
CA PHE A 32 2.88 9.55 12.21
C PHE A 32 4.38 9.86 12.12
N ALA A 33 4.99 9.29 11.08
CA ALA A 33 6.30 9.61 10.59
C ALA A 33 6.19 10.21 9.18
N LEU A 34 7.06 11.16 8.87
CA LEU A 34 7.14 11.77 7.54
C LEU A 34 8.43 11.36 6.86
N ILE A 35 8.34 11.11 5.56
CA ILE A 35 9.49 11.07 4.67
C ILE A 35 9.46 12.37 3.87
N ALA A 36 10.44 13.23 4.13
CA ALA A 36 10.64 14.48 3.40
C ALA A 36 11.85 14.36 2.46
N GLU A 37 11.85 15.14 1.38
CA GLU A 37 12.94 15.18 0.40
C GLU A 37 13.47 16.61 0.24
N PRO A 38 14.37 17.08 1.13
CA PRO A 38 14.89 18.45 1.09
C PRO A 38 15.79 18.75 -0.11
N ALA A 39 16.37 17.71 -0.72
CA ALA A 39 17.18 17.80 -1.93
C ALA A 39 16.99 16.50 -2.74
N GLU A 40 17.23 16.56 -4.05
CA GLU A 40 17.02 15.43 -4.96
C GLU A 40 17.70 14.15 -4.44
N GLY A 41 16.88 13.13 -4.18
CA GLY A 41 17.29 11.82 -3.66
C GLY A 41 17.73 11.79 -2.19
N VAL A 42 17.83 12.91 -1.49
CA VAL A 42 18.07 12.90 -0.04
C VAL A 42 16.74 12.70 0.67
N HIS A 43 16.56 11.58 1.37
CA HIS A 43 15.36 11.34 2.17
C HIS A 43 15.61 11.58 3.66
N ARG A 44 14.67 12.28 4.29
CA ARG A 44 14.70 12.64 5.70
C ARG A 44 13.49 12.07 6.41
N VAL A 45 13.73 11.31 7.47
CA VAL A 45 12.66 10.80 8.34
C VAL A 45 12.43 11.77 9.48
N VAL A 46 11.20 12.25 9.58
CA VAL A 46 10.74 13.10 10.69
C VAL A 46 9.78 12.31 11.55
N PHE A 47 10.02 12.29 12.86
CA PHE A 47 9.17 11.65 13.85
C PHE A 47 9.19 12.44 15.15
N GLY A 48 8.03 12.60 15.80
CA GLY A 48 7.92 13.43 17.01
C GLY A 48 8.38 14.89 16.80
N GLY A 49 8.21 15.43 15.58
CA GLY A 49 8.63 16.78 15.22
C GLY A 49 10.15 16.99 15.11
N ARG A 50 10.93 15.90 15.02
CA ARG A 50 12.39 15.93 14.90
C ARG A 50 12.86 15.07 13.74
N VAL A 51 13.98 15.44 13.14
CA VAL A 51 14.68 14.60 12.16
C VAL A 51 15.39 13.49 12.92
N ILE A 52 15.01 12.24 12.65
CA ILE A 52 15.62 11.07 13.32
C ILE A 52 16.55 10.29 12.39
N ALA A 53 16.41 10.47 11.08
CA ALA A 53 17.24 9.81 10.08
C ALA A 53 17.33 10.64 8.80
N GLU A 54 18.48 10.52 8.13
CA GLU A 54 18.71 11.06 6.80
C GLU A 54 19.51 10.01 6.02
N THR A 55 19.16 9.83 4.74
CA THR A 55 19.73 8.81 3.86
C THR A 55 20.02 9.43 2.49
N GLY A 56 21.03 8.90 1.81
CA GLY A 56 21.48 9.43 0.53
C GLY A 56 20.57 9.06 -0.65
N PRO A 57 20.82 9.68 -1.83
CA PRO A 57 20.20 9.29 -3.09
C PRO A 57 20.44 7.80 -3.34
N HIS A 58 19.35 7.04 -3.48
CA HIS A 58 19.33 5.60 -3.79
C HIS A 58 19.51 4.63 -2.61
N GLU A 59 19.53 5.09 -1.37
CA GLU A 59 19.49 4.19 -0.20
C GLU A 59 18.04 3.84 0.16
N ILE A 60 17.71 2.54 0.14
CA ILE A 60 16.46 2.03 0.70
C ILE A 60 16.61 2.00 2.22
N MET A 61 15.65 2.60 2.91
CA MET A 61 15.64 2.71 4.36
C MET A 61 14.41 2.00 4.92
N PRO A 62 14.53 0.71 5.30
CA PRO A 62 13.45 0.02 5.99
C PRO A 62 13.08 0.79 7.25
N MET A 63 11.77 0.97 7.46
CA MET A 63 11.25 1.71 8.60
C MET A 63 9.90 1.16 9.02
N SER A 64 9.63 1.18 10.31
CA SER A 64 8.38 0.67 10.87
C SER A 64 8.00 1.43 12.13
N LEU A 65 6.75 1.91 12.15
CA LEU A 65 6.14 2.61 13.28
C LEU A 65 5.44 1.57 14.16
N SER A 66 5.66 1.64 15.48
CA SER A 66 4.99 0.74 16.43
C SER A 66 3.48 0.92 16.41
N PHE A 67 2.75 -0.10 16.84
CA PHE A 67 1.28 -0.10 16.84
C PHE A 67 0.69 1.02 17.71
N ASP A 68 1.28 1.27 18.88
CA ASP A 68 0.94 2.40 19.74
C ASP A 68 1.39 3.77 19.20
N GLY A 69 2.14 3.78 18.09
CA GLY A 69 2.61 4.98 17.45
C GLY A 69 3.71 5.74 18.22
N THR A 70 4.32 5.15 19.25
CA THR A 70 5.31 5.83 20.11
C THR A 70 6.77 5.61 19.70
N LYS A 71 7.04 4.61 18.86
CA LYS A 71 8.39 4.21 18.43
C LYS A 71 8.46 4.11 16.92
N LEU A 72 9.42 4.82 16.32
CA LEU A 72 9.79 4.64 14.93
C LEU A 72 11.15 3.96 14.86
N ALA A 73 11.16 2.77 14.26
CA ALA A 73 12.37 2.03 13.97
C ALA A 73 12.82 2.33 12.52
N VAL A 74 14.13 2.46 12.32
CA VAL A 74 14.75 2.75 11.02
C VAL A 74 16.04 1.95 10.88
N ALA A 75 16.18 1.20 9.79
CA ALA A 75 17.43 0.53 9.43
C ALA A 75 18.21 1.37 8.42
N LYS A 76 19.52 1.49 8.63
CA LYS A 76 20.46 2.20 7.75
C LYS A 76 21.66 1.33 7.46
N ARG A 77 22.32 1.58 6.33
CA ARG A 77 23.64 1.03 6.08
C ARG A 77 24.66 1.69 7.00
N GLY A 78 25.46 0.89 7.70
CA GLY A 78 26.52 1.34 8.58
C GLY A 78 27.66 2.03 7.82
N ARG A 79 28.29 3.03 8.43
CA ARG A 79 29.37 3.84 7.83
C ARG A 79 30.79 3.46 8.29
N GLY A 80 31.00 2.20 8.68
CA GLY A 80 32.29 1.70 9.19
C GLY A 80 33.31 1.35 8.09
N ARG A 81 34.62 1.51 8.38
CA ARG A 81 35.70 0.90 7.58
C ARG A 81 35.82 -0.58 7.96
N GLY A 82 35.06 -1.44 7.29
CA GLY A 82 34.99 -2.89 7.51
C GLY A 82 34.04 -3.56 6.51
N GLU A 83 33.60 -4.78 6.80
CA GLU A 83 32.51 -5.42 6.05
C GLU A 83 31.23 -4.58 6.15
N PRO A 84 30.40 -4.52 5.09
CA PRO A 84 29.18 -3.73 5.09
C PRO A 84 28.19 -4.29 6.12
N THR A 85 27.96 -3.54 7.18
CA THR A 85 26.94 -3.83 8.21
C THR A 85 25.75 -2.89 8.09
N SER A 86 24.63 -3.26 8.69
CA SER A 86 23.47 -2.39 8.90
C SER A 86 23.37 -1.97 10.36
N GLU A 87 22.75 -0.83 10.61
CA GLU A 87 22.50 -0.28 11.93
C GLU A 87 21.01 0.02 12.07
N ILE A 88 20.43 -0.38 13.20
CA ILE A 88 19.02 -0.11 13.50
C ILE A 88 18.93 0.95 14.57
N PHE A 89 18.12 1.96 14.29
CA PHE A 89 17.81 3.08 15.17
C PHE A 89 16.35 2.99 15.61
N VAL A 90 16.08 3.30 16.87
CA VAL A 90 14.72 3.47 17.39
C VAL A 90 14.62 4.88 17.95
N ASN A 91 13.66 5.66 17.44
CA ASN A 91 13.49 7.08 17.78
C ASN A 91 14.78 7.92 17.60
N GLY A 92 15.59 7.55 16.61
CA GLY A 92 16.86 8.23 16.29
C GLY A 92 18.06 7.77 17.12
N GLU A 93 17.88 6.89 18.11
CA GLU A 93 18.96 6.31 18.89
C GLU A 93 19.36 4.96 18.32
N LYS A 94 20.67 4.73 18.10
CA LYS A 94 21.15 3.42 17.68
C LYS A 94 20.83 2.39 18.76
N ARG A 95 20.18 1.29 18.37
CA ARG A 95 19.82 0.18 19.28
C ARG A 95 20.52 -1.12 18.94
N TYR A 96 20.69 -1.42 17.65
CA TYR A 96 21.25 -2.69 17.22
C TYR A 96 22.30 -2.51 16.12
N ASP A 97 23.36 -3.30 16.22
CA ASP A 97 24.32 -3.57 15.16
C ASP A 97 23.90 -4.85 14.44
N VAL A 98 23.75 -4.78 13.11
CA VAL A 98 23.33 -5.93 12.29
C VAL A 98 24.53 -6.38 11.47
N PRO A 99 25.03 -7.62 11.66
CA PRO A 99 26.22 -8.12 10.97
C PRO A 99 25.94 -8.53 9.51
N PHE A 100 25.03 -7.83 8.84
CA PHE A 100 24.60 -8.08 7.46
C PHE A 100 24.43 -6.76 6.71
N GLU A 101 24.70 -6.78 5.40
CA GLU A 101 24.59 -5.62 4.54
C GLU A 101 23.13 -5.20 4.34
N THR A 102 22.23 -6.17 4.17
CA THR A 102 20.83 -5.90 3.83
C THR A 102 19.91 -6.26 4.97
N VAL A 103 19.06 -5.32 5.37
CA VAL A 103 17.90 -5.54 6.24
C VAL A 103 16.63 -5.52 5.40
N TYR A 104 15.74 -6.46 5.66
CA TYR A 104 14.49 -6.67 4.94
C TYR A 104 13.43 -7.23 5.86
N ARG A 105 12.13 -7.17 5.47
CA ARG A 105 10.99 -7.56 6.33
C ARG A 105 11.16 -7.00 7.74
N PHE A 106 10.95 -5.71 7.90
CA PHE A 106 11.37 -4.96 9.09
C PHE A 106 10.13 -4.37 9.75
N ASP A 107 9.66 -4.97 10.83
CA ASP A 107 8.39 -4.57 11.46
C ASP A 107 8.29 -4.90 12.96
N TRP A 108 7.41 -4.19 13.66
CA TRP A 108 7.06 -4.48 15.04
C TRP A 108 6.07 -5.66 15.11
N LEU A 109 6.39 -6.69 15.90
CA LEU A 109 5.50 -7.82 16.16
C LEU A 109 4.50 -7.53 17.29
N ASP A 110 4.83 -6.56 18.13
CA ASP A 110 4.04 -5.96 19.20
C ASP A 110 4.78 -4.70 19.71
N ASP A 111 4.29 -4.10 20.79
CA ASP A 111 4.85 -2.89 21.36
C ASP A 111 6.32 -3.04 21.83
N GLU A 112 6.83 -4.25 22.03
CA GLU A 112 8.17 -4.49 22.58
C GLU A 112 9.13 -5.17 21.61
N ARG A 113 8.61 -5.97 20.68
CA ARG A 113 9.42 -6.82 19.80
C ARG A 113 9.53 -6.21 18.40
N LEU A 114 10.69 -5.62 18.11
CA LEU A 114 11.07 -5.25 16.74
C LEU A 114 11.74 -6.46 16.07
N ALA A 115 11.23 -6.85 14.90
CA ALA A 115 11.74 -7.96 14.14
C ALA A 115 12.28 -7.52 12.78
N TRP A 116 13.34 -8.18 12.33
CA TRP A 116 13.88 -8.00 10.98
C TRP A 116 14.45 -9.28 10.42
N SER A 117 14.47 -9.39 9.09
CA SER A 117 15.31 -10.36 8.40
C SER A 117 16.54 -9.69 7.79
N ALA A 118 17.64 -10.43 7.63
CA ALA A 118 18.86 -9.87 7.06
C ALA A 118 19.67 -10.90 6.26
N TRP A 119 20.43 -10.43 5.29
CA TRP A 119 21.35 -11.22 4.45
C TRP A 119 22.45 -10.35 3.82
N ASN A 120 23.43 -10.97 3.17
CA ASN A 120 24.51 -10.30 2.42
C ASN A 120 24.28 -10.39 0.90
N THR A 121 24.51 -9.29 0.18
CA THR A 121 24.04 -9.08 -1.20
C THR A 121 24.74 -9.94 -2.26
N ASP A 122 25.88 -10.57 -1.93
CA ASP A 122 26.55 -11.53 -2.82
C ASP A 122 25.66 -12.75 -3.15
N ASP A 123 24.58 -12.97 -2.38
CA ASP A 123 23.50 -13.91 -2.66
C ASP A 123 22.35 -13.27 -3.47
N LEU A 124 22.61 -12.76 -4.69
CA LEU A 124 21.56 -12.34 -5.64
C LEU A 124 20.62 -13.48 -6.09
N ARG A 125 20.90 -14.71 -5.64
CA ARG A 125 19.99 -15.85 -5.63
C ARG A 125 19.82 -16.35 -4.20
N ALA A 126 19.49 -15.47 -3.25
CA ALA A 126 19.18 -15.83 -1.88
C ALA A 126 18.18 -16.99 -1.92
N LYS A 127 18.70 -18.19 -1.68
CA LYS A 127 17.87 -19.33 -1.37
C LYS A 127 17.40 -19.09 0.06
N ASP A 128 16.22 -19.60 0.40
CA ASP A 128 15.59 -19.36 1.71
C ASP A 128 16.51 -19.72 2.91
N ASP A 129 17.57 -20.51 2.69
CA ASP A 129 18.57 -20.92 3.67
C ASP A 129 19.61 -19.85 4.04
N THR A 130 19.69 -18.71 3.33
CA THR A 130 20.66 -17.63 3.64
C THR A 130 20.04 -16.44 4.39
N ILE A 131 18.73 -16.47 4.63
CA ILE A 131 18.02 -15.40 5.34
C ILE A 131 18.04 -15.67 6.84
N HIS A 132 18.58 -14.73 7.60
CA HIS A 132 18.56 -14.75 9.06
C HIS A 132 17.41 -13.91 9.59
N TYR A 133 16.76 -14.37 10.68
CA TYR A 133 15.67 -13.65 11.35
C TYR A 133 16.12 -13.20 12.72
N PHE A 134 15.74 -11.98 13.09
CA PHE A 134 16.10 -11.36 14.34
C PHE A 134 14.87 -10.79 15.04
N VAL A 135 14.87 -10.86 16.37
CA VAL A 135 13.95 -10.12 17.23
C VAL A 135 14.77 -9.42 18.31
N ASN A 136 14.67 -8.09 18.38
CA ASN A 136 15.42 -7.26 19.35
C ASN A 136 16.93 -7.58 19.39
N GLY A 137 17.52 -7.96 18.25
CA GLY A 137 18.94 -8.25 18.08
C GLY A 137 19.33 -9.70 18.32
N GLU A 138 18.41 -10.54 18.82
CA GLU A 138 18.63 -11.98 18.98
C GLU A 138 18.37 -12.70 17.65
N ASP A 139 19.30 -13.54 17.19
CA ASP A 139 19.09 -14.43 16.05
C ASP A 139 18.09 -15.53 16.42
N VAL A 140 16.92 -15.50 15.79
CA VAL A 140 15.81 -16.44 15.99
C VAL A 140 15.58 -17.35 14.79
N THR A 141 16.56 -17.44 13.89
CA THR A 141 16.48 -18.26 12.67
C THR A 141 16.09 -19.70 13.00
N GLY A 142 15.09 -20.23 12.29
CA GLY A 142 14.53 -21.56 12.50
C GLY A 142 13.57 -21.70 13.70
N ARG A 143 13.48 -20.70 14.58
CA ARG A 143 12.48 -20.63 15.67
C ARG A 143 11.28 -19.78 15.28
N LEU A 144 11.55 -18.67 14.60
CA LEU A 144 10.57 -17.68 14.22
C LEU A 144 10.79 -17.25 12.77
N GLU A 145 9.70 -17.22 12.00
CA GLU A 145 9.67 -16.70 10.63
C GLU A 145 8.54 -15.69 10.53
N PHE A 146 8.75 -14.59 9.80
CA PHE A 146 7.69 -13.62 9.58
C PHE A 146 7.77 -12.93 8.22
N GLU A 147 6.63 -12.40 7.78
CA GLU A 147 6.48 -11.71 6.50
C GLU A 147 5.44 -10.59 6.63
N PRO A 148 5.80 -9.33 6.30
CA PRO A 148 4.83 -8.29 6.07
C PRO A 148 3.99 -8.67 4.84
N VAL A 149 2.69 -8.79 5.03
CA VAL A 149 1.74 -9.06 3.97
C VAL A 149 0.80 -7.88 3.82
N LEU A 150 0.58 -7.48 2.59
CA LEU A 150 -0.50 -6.57 2.28
C LEU A 150 -1.81 -7.41 2.31
N MET A 151 -2.84 -7.03 3.08
CA MET A 151 -4.15 -7.70 3.09
C MET A 151 -5.15 -7.06 2.12
N ASP A 152 -5.09 -5.74 1.96
CA ASP A 152 -5.68 -4.97 0.87
C ASP A 152 -4.93 -3.63 0.71
N ARG A 153 -5.47 -2.64 -0.01
CA ARG A 153 -4.78 -1.33 -0.16
C ARG A 153 -4.61 -0.56 1.15
N MET A 154 -5.39 -0.89 2.18
CA MET A 154 -5.50 -0.12 3.43
C MET A 154 -4.97 -0.87 4.65
N ARG A 155 -4.97 -2.20 4.59
CA ARG A 155 -4.54 -3.09 5.67
C ARG A 155 -3.24 -3.78 5.32
N HIS A 156 -2.21 -3.52 6.12
CA HIS A 156 -1.03 -4.35 6.21
C HIS A 156 -1.26 -5.35 7.36
N ALA A 157 -0.48 -6.42 7.36
CA ALA A 157 -0.44 -7.38 8.42
C ALA A 157 0.93 -8.05 8.42
N ILE A 158 1.23 -8.77 9.48
CA ILE A 158 2.44 -9.58 9.59
C ILE A 158 2.01 -11.00 9.80
N HIS A 159 2.44 -11.88 8.91
CA HIS A 159 2.41 -13.30 9.19
C HIS A 159 3.55 -13.67 10.08
N LEU A 160 3.23 -14.32 11.18
CA LEU A 160 4.19 -14.78 12.15
C LEU A 160 4.03 -16.28 12.33
N LYS A 161 5.12 -17.01 12.15
CA LYS A 161 5.23 -18.42 12.49
C LYS A 161 6.27 -18.59 13.58
N GLU A 162 5.89 -19.27 14.65
CA GLU A 162 6.73 -19.59 15.80
C GLU A 162 6.63 -21.10 16.05
N GLY A 163 7.72 -21.82 15.76
CA GLY A 163 7.70 -23.29 15.72
C GLY A 163 6.73 -23.85 14.69
N ASP A 164 5.78 -24.67 15.14
CA ASP A 164 4.71 -25.27 14.31
C ASP A 164 3.41 -24.47 14.33
N ARG A 165 3.39 -23.28 14.94
CA ARG A 165 2.20 -22.42 15.03
C ARG A 165 2.38 -21.16 14.20
N ALA A 166 1.31 -20.71 13.56
CA ALA A 166 1.30 -19.46 12.82
C ALA A 166 0.05 -18.64 13.11
N CYS A 167 0.19 -17.32 13.07
CA CYS A 167 -0.88 -16.35 13.25
C CYS A 167 -0.65 -15.12 12.36
N VAL A 168 -1.69 -14.31 12.22
CA VAL A 168 -1.64 -13.00 11.59
C VAL A 168 -1.65 -11.94 12.69
N ILE A 169 -0.74 -10.97 12.61
CA ILE A 169 -0.76 -9.74 13.40
C ILE A 169 -1.30 -8.65 12.48
N TYR A 170 -2.40 -8.02 12.88
CA TYR A 170 -3.04 -6.96 12.11
C TYR A 170 -2.41 -5.60 12.40
N ASP A 171 -2.70 -4.62 11.55
CA ASP A 171 -2.23 -3.26 11.74
C ASP A 171 -2.58 -2.67 13.10
N ASP A 172 -3.69 -3.06 13.74
CA ASP A 172 -4.05 -2.57 15.08
C ASP A 172 -3.32 -3.30 16.22
N GLY A 173 -2.34 -4.14 15.90
CA GLY A 173 -1.59 -4.97 16.84
C GLY A 173 -2.35 -6.22 17.33
N SER A 174 -3.62 -6.37 16.97
CA SER A 174 -4.39 -7.56 17.32
C SER A 174 -3.87 -8.79 16.57
N ARG A 175 -4.15 -9.99 17.10
CA ARG A 175 -3.68 -11.25 16.54
C ARG A 175 -4.82 -12.20 16.23
N SER A 176 -4.72 -12.90 15.11
CA SER A 176 -5.58 -14.05 14.84
C SER A 176 -5.30 -15.18 15.83
N THR A 177 -6.28 -16.07 16.00
CA THR A 177 -6.06 -17.32 16.72
C THR A 177 -4.93 -18.11 16.07
N PRO A 178 -3.89 -18.55 16.81
CA PRO A 178 -2.78 -19.29 16.20
C PRO A 178 -3.19 -20.69 15.75
N VAL A 179 -2.89 -21.03 14.50
CA VAL A 179 -3.15 -22.35 13.90
C VAL A 179 -1.89 -23.19 13.78
N THR A 180 -2.03 -24.51 13.76
CA THR A 180 -0.91 -25.43 13.55
C THR A 180 -0.59 -25.53 12.06
N VAL A 181 0.67 -25.32 11.69
CA VAL A 181 1.22 -25.49 10.34
C VAL A 181 1.49 -26.96 10.09
N PRO A 182 0.80 -27.61 9.14
CA PRO A 182 1.07 -29.00 8.79
C PRO A 182 2.51 -29.19 8.32
N PRO A 183 3.19 -30.28 8.70
CA PRO A 183 4.52 -30.60 8.20
C PRO A 183 4.56 -30.62 6.67
N GLY A 184 5.60 -30.03 6.07
CA GLY A 184 5.73 -29.96 4.61
C GLY A 184 4.89 -28.88 3.93
N THR A 185 4.22 -28.01 4.68
CA THR A 185 3.56 -26.83 4.12
C THR A 185 4.62 -25.84 3.65
N ASP A 186 4.68 -25.62 2.33
CA ASP A 186 5.60 -24.64 1.75
C ASP A 186 5.34 -23.23 2.29
N ARG A 187 6.42 -22.47 2.38
CA ARG A 187 6.44 -21.11 2.91
C ARG A 187 5.40 -20.19 2.27
N PHE A 188 5.25 -20.28 0.95
CA PHE A 188 4.26 -19.52 0.18
C PHE A 188 2.80 -19.85 0.52
N HIS A 189 2.52 -21.05 1.06
CA HIS A 189 1.15 -21.48 1.34
C HIS A 189 0.61 -21.01 2.69
N TRP A 190 1.43 -20.98 3.72
CA TRP A 190 1.01 -20.39 5.00
C TRP A 190 1.14 -18.87 5.03
N PHE A 191 1.81 -18.28 4.03
CA PHE A 191 1.81 -16.83 3.79
C PHE A 191 0.59 -16.29 3.03
N ASP A 192 -0.40 -17.11 2.71
CA ASP A 192 -1.71 -16.60 2.26
C ASP A 192 -2.40 -15.86 3.43
N PRO A 193 -2.76 -14.57 3.28
CA PRO A 193 -3.35 -13.73 4.34
C PRO A 193 -4.55 -14.31 5.06
N PHE A 194 -5.18 -15.33 4.48
CA PHE A 194 -6.36 -15.99 5.01
C PHE A 194 -6.11 -17.43 5.47
N TRP A 195 -4.89 -17.95 5.30
CA TRP A 195 -4.57 -19.33 5.69
C TRP A 195 -4.58 -19.50 7.21
N ALA A 196 -3.97 -18.57 7.94
CA ALA A 196 -3.86 -18.65 9.40
C ALA A 196 -5.17 -18.33 10.13
N THR A 197 -6.12 -17.67 9.47
CA THR A 197 -7.44 -17.37 10.07
C THR A 197 -8.46 -18.48 9.79
N GLY A 198 -8.25 -19.29 8.75
CA GLY A 198 -9.28 -20.21 8.21
C GLY A 198 -10.48 -19.49 7.60
N GLU A 199 -10.56 -18.17 7.74
CA GLU A 199 -11.60 -17.29 7.25
C GLU A 199 -11.12 -16.67 5.94
N ARG A 200 -11.20 -17.44 4.85
CA ARG A 200 -11.20 -16.83 3.53
C ARG A 200 -12.52 -16.09 3.38
N PRO A 201 -12.53 -14.79 3.07
CA PRO A 201 -13.77 -14.16 2.64
C PRO A 201 -14.31 -14.98 1.47
N GLU A 202 -15.61 -15.23 1.47
CA GLU A 202 -16.25 -15.89 0.33
C GLU A 202 -15.79 -15.16 -0.93
N ARG A 203 -15.15 -15.89 -1.85
CA ARG A 203 -14.74 -15.29 -3.11
C ARG A 203 -15.99 -14.67 -3.71
N PRO A 204 -16.00 -13.34 -3.97
CA PRO A 204 -17.18 -12.73 -4.54
C PRO A 204 -17.47 -13.44 -5.86
N GLU A 205 -18.75 -13.65 -6.15
CA GLU A 205 -19.18 -14.25 -7.41
C GLU A 205 -18.43 -13.56 -8.56
N ARG A 206 -17.98 -14.32 -9.57
CA ARG A 206 -17.35 -13.66 -10.71
C ARG A 206 -18.39 -12.78 -11.38
N PRO A 207 -18.08 -11.52 -11.68
CA PRO A 207 -19.01 -10.71 -12.42
C PRO A 207 -19.22 -11.31 -13.83
N GLU A 208 -20.42 -11.13 -14.39
CA GLU A 208 -20.68 -11.43 -15.78
C GLU A 208 -20.00 -10.38 -16.65
N GLU A 209 -19.16 -10.83 -17.58
CA GLU A 209 -18.43 -9.98 -18.50
C GLU A 209 -19.04 -10.11 -19.91
N ALA A 210 -19.51 -8.99 -20.47
CA ALA A 210 -20.00 -8.93 -21.84
C ALA A 210 -19.17 -7.93 -22.64
N TRP A 211 -18.40 -8.43 -23.61
CA TRP A 211 -17.66 -7.59 -24.54
C TRP A 211 -18.61 -6.78 -25.43
N ASP A 212 -18.54 -5.45 -25.33
CA ASP A 212 -19.23 -4.51 -26.19
C ASP A 212 -18.29 -4.13 -27.35
N GLY A 213 -18.39 -4.88 -28.45
CA GLY A 213 -17.52 -4.71 -29.62
C GLY A 213 -17.64 -3.33 -30.30
N ALA A 214 -18.79 -2.66 -30.16
CA ALA A 214 -18.99 -1.31 -30.71
C ALA A 214 -18.23 -0.25 -29.91
N ARG A 215 -18.11 -0.44 -28.60
CA ARG A 215 -17.40 0.48 -27.68
C ARG A 215 -15.97 0.04 -27.36
N ARG A 216 -15.59 -1.18 -27.77
CA ARG A 216 -14.33 -1.86 -27.39
C ARG A 216 -14.12 -1.83 -25.87
N SER A 217 -15.14 -2.22 -25.13
CA SER A 217 -15.20 -2.15 -23.67
C SER A 217 -15.85 -3.41 -23.10
N VAL A 218 -15.52 -3.79 -21.86
CA VAL A 218 -16.20 -4.87 -21.15
C VAL A 218 -17.32 -4.29 -20.29
N ARG A 219 -18.56 -4.68 -20.57
CA ARG A 219 -19.67 -4.42 -19.67
C ARG A 219 -19.64 -5.47 -18.58
N VAL A 220 -19.60 -5.01 -17.34
CA VAL A 220 -19.55 -5.88 -16.18
C VAL A 220 -20.90 -5.83 -15.47
N ARG A 221 -21.52 -6.98 -15.26
CA ARG A 221 -22.70 -7.10 -14.40
C ARG A 221 -22.34 -7.90 -13.17
N TYR A 222 -22.79 -7.45 -12.01
CA TYR A 222 -22.55 -8.14 -10.76
C TYR A 222 -23.81 -8.06 -9.91
N ARG A 223 -24.34 -9.22 -9.47
CA ARG A 223 -25.57 -9.35 -8.68
C ARG A 223 -26.77 -8.56 -9.23
N GLY A 224 -26.99 -8.61 -10.53
CA GLY A 224 -28.11 -7.93 -11.21
C GLY A 224 -27.90 -6.42 -11.42
N VAL A 225 -26.86 -5.82 -10.83
CA VAL A 225 -26.46 -4.43 -11.10
C VAL A 225 -25.58 -4.41 -12.34
N SER A 226 -25.98 -3.63 -13.34
CA SER A 226 -25.08 -3.30 -14.44
C SER A 226 -24.10 -2.25 -13.95
N GLY A 227 -22.85 -2.67 -13.70
CA GLY A 227 -21.80 -1.76 -13.34
C GLY A 227 -21.48 -0.78 -14.50
N PRO A 228 -20.61 0.21 -14.24
CA PRO A 228 -20.09 1.10 -15.28
C PRO A 228 -19.62 0.34 -16.52
N ILE A 229 -19.64 0.99 -17.68
CA ILE A 229 -18.93 0.47 -18.84
C ILE A 229 -17.44 0.60 -18.54
N PHE A 230 -16.78 -0.53 -18.29
CA PHE A 230 -15.35 -0.60 -18.03
C PHE A 230 -14.64 -0.88 -19.35
N ASP A 231 -13.51 -0.21 -19.56
CA ASP A 231 -12.75 -0.35 -20.80
C ASP A 231 -11.78 -1.54 -20.75
N GLY A 232 -11.61 -2.14 -19.57
CA GLY A 232 -10.86 -3.35 -19.32
C GLY A 232 -11.10 -3.84 -17.90
N ILE A 233 -10.85 -5.13 -17.69
CA ILE A 233 -10.78 -5.78 -16.39
C ILE A 233 -9.36 -6.33 -16.29
N GLU A 234 -8.55 -5.83 -15.35
CA GLU A 234 -7.20 -6.37 -15.19
C GLU A 234 -7.26 -7.80 -14.65
N SER A 235 -6.84 -8.74 -15.49
CA SER A 235 -6.77 -10.17 -15.18
C SER A 235 -5.35 -10.61 -14.78
N PHE A 236 -4.33 -9.78 -15.00
CA PHE A 236 -2.93 -10.08 -14.68
C PHE A 236 -2.17 -8.84 -14.22
N GLY A 237 -1.57 -8.88 -13.02
CA GLY A 237 -0.60 -7.88 -12.58
C GLY A 237 -0.80 -7.26 -11.19
N GLY A 238 -0.97 -8.07 -10.13
CA GLY A 238 -0.63 -7.68 -8.75
C GLY A 238 -1.42 -6.55 -8.07
N MET A 239 -2.25 -5.77 -8.77
CA MET A 239 -3.14 -4.76 -8.19
C MET A 239 -4.54 -5.36 -8.04
N ARG A 240 -5.01 -5.40 -6.79
CA ARG A 240 -6.07 -6.29 -6.29
C ARG A 240 -7.45 -5.96 -6.84
N GLN A 241 -8.26 -7.02 -7.00
CA GLN A 241 -9.54 -7.07 -7.71
C GLN A 241 -10.77 -6.76 -6.84
N PHE A 242 -10.60 -6.44 -5.55
CA PHE A 242 -11.72 -6.36 -4.60
C PHE A 242 -11.64 -5.20 -3.60
N ALA A 243 -12.81 -4.63 -3.29
CA ALA A 243 -13.05 -3.76 -2.15
C ALA A 243 -13.54 -4.63 -0.99
N LEU A 244 -12.79 -4.65 0.11
CA LEU A 244 -13.22 -5.34 1.32
C LEU A 244 -13.98 -4.38 2.23
N ASN A 245 -14.91 -4.88 3.03
CA ASN A 245 -15.38 -4.12 4.18
C ASN A 245 -14.33 -4.11 5.31
N ALA A 246 -14.47 -3.15 6.23
CA ALA A 246 -13.55 -2.94 7.34
C ALA A 246 -13.34 -4.21 8.20
N ASP A 247 -14.39 -5.01 8.38
CA ASP A 247 -14.32 -6.27 9.15
C ASP A 247 -13.89 -7.50 8.31
N GLY A 248 -13.61 -7.33 7.01
CA GLY A 248 -13.14 -8.39 6.11
C GLY A 248 -14.19 -9.42 5.67
N ARG A 249 -15.45 -9.30 6.09
CA ARG A 249 -16.52 -10.27 5.78
C ARG A 249 -17.16 -10.11 4.39
N ARG A 250 -17.05 -8.94 3.78
CA ARG A 250 -17.60 -8.63 2.46
C ARG A 250 -16.48 -8.27 1.50
N ALA A 251 -16.59 -8.76 0.28
CA ALA A 251 -15.76 -8.39 -0.85
C ALA A 251 -16.65 -7.97 -2.03
N ALA A 252 -16.31 -6.88 -2.72
CA ALA A 252 -16.94 -6.47 -3.96
C ALA A 252 -15.91 -6.34 -5.08
N TYR A 253 -16.25 -6.74 -6.30
CA TYR A 253 -15.35 -6.62 -7.45
C TYR A 253 -15.06 -5.16 -7.79
N VAL A 254 -13.80 -4.83 -8.11
CA VAL A 254 -13.38 -3.47 -8.47
C VAL A 254 -13.03 -3.41 -9.95
N GLY A 255 -13.71 -2.52 -10.69
CA GLY A 255 -13.41 -2.24 -12.09
C GLY A 255 -12.57 -0.96 -12.26
N ILE A 256 -11.86 -0.87 -13.38
CA ILE A 256 -11.05 0.30 -13.76
C ILE A 256 -11.76 1.08 -14.86
N ARG A 257 -12.04 2.36 -14.62
CA ARG A 257 -12.62 3.26 -15.64
C ARG A 257 -11.54 4.18 -16.21
N TYR A 258 -11.05 3.90 -17.42
CA TYR A 258 -10.12 4.80 -18.11
C TYR A 258 -10.80 6.13 -18.49
N SER A 259 -10.09 7.24 -18.30
CA SER A 259 -10.42 8.52 -18.93
C SER A 259 -10.33 8.42 -20.46
N GLY A 260 -10.96 9.36 -21.19
CA GLY A 260 -10.88 9.39 -22.66
C GLY A 260 -9.43 9.48 -23.19
N VAL A 261 -8.55 10.15 -22.44
CA VAL A 261 -7.11 10.26 -22.72
C VAL A 261 -6.39 8.94 -22.48
N ALA A 262 -6.61 8.28 -21.33
CA ALA A 262 -6.04 6.96 -21.06
C ALA A 262 -6.53 5.88 -22.05
N ARG A 263 -7.79 5.97 -22.51
CA ARG A 263 -8.33 5.11 -23.58
C ARG A 263 -7.63 5.36 -24.92
N ALA A 264 -7.34 6.61 -25.27
CA ALA A 264 -6.59 6.94 -26.48
C ALA A 264 -5.14 6.44 -26.41
N MET A 265 -4.49 6.60 -25.26
CA MET A 265 -3.14 6.06 -25.02
C MET A 265 -3.14 4.53 -25.06
N GLY A 266 -4.05 3.85 -24.35
CA GLY A 266 -4.17 2.38 -24.38
C GLY A 266 -4.35 1.83 -25.80
N ARG A 267 -5.12 2.52 -26.65
CA ARG A 267 -5.22 2.18 -28.08
C ARG A 267 -3.89 2.37 -28.83
N ALA A 268 -3.17 3.45 -28.55
CA ALA A 268 -1.86 3.67 -29.14
C ALA A 268 -0.83 2.61 -28.68
N VAL A 269 -0.85 2.22 -27.40
CA VAL A 269 -0.01 1.15 -26.84
C VAL A 269 -0.34 -0.18 -27.51
N GLY A 270 -1.62 -0.58 -27.53
CA GLY A 270 -2.05 -1.84 -28.16
C GLY A 270 -1.69 -1.90 -29.64
N ALA A 271 -1.89 -0.80 -30.39
CA ALA A 271 -1.47 -0.71 -31.78
C ALA A 271 0.06 -0.82 -31.97
N SER A 272 0.84 -0.35 -31.00
CA SER A 272 2.30 -0.40 -31.05
C SER A 272 2.82 -1.80 -30.67
N LEU A 273 2.23 -2.45 -29.67
CA LEU A 273 2.55 -3.83 -29.27
C LEU A 273 2.18 -4.83 -30.37
N SER A 274 1.00 -4.70 -31.00
CA SER A 274 0.62 -5.56 -32.14
C SER A 274 1.53 -5.38 -33.37
N ARG A 275 2.20 -4.23 -33.53
CA ARG A 275 3.25 -4.05 -34.55
C ARG A 275 4.54 -4.77 -34.17
N ILE A 276 4.90 -4.77 -32.89
CA ILE A 276 6.12 -5.45 -32.38
C ILE A 276 5.95 -6.98 -32.43
N GLU A 277 4.76 -7.52 -32.16
CA GLU A 277 4.46 -8.96 -32.25
C GLU A 277 4.61 -9.51 -33.68
N GLY A 278 4.53 -8.66 -34.70
CA GLY A 278 4.76 -9.01 -36.10
C GLY A 278 6.22 -8.99 -36.55
N GLU A 279 7.17 -8.54 -35.71
CA GLU A 279 8.59 -8.42 -36.09
C GLU A 279 9.44 -9.65 -35.69
N PRO A 280 10.50 -9.97 -36.46
CA PRO A 280 11.44 -11.03 -36.12
C PRO A 280 12.07 -10.80 -34.73
N ARG A 281 12.16 -11.86 -33.92
CA ARG A 281 12.57 -11.90 -32.49
C ARG A 281 13.90 -11.21 -32.11
N GLY A 282 14.67 -10.67 -33.07
CA GLY A 282 15.92 -9.94 -32.83
C GLY A 282 15.78 -8.41 -32.74
N LEU A 283 14.80 -7.80 -33.43
CA LEU A 283 14.59 -6.34 -33.46
C LEU A 283 13.73 -5.84 -32.28
N SER A 284 12.97 -6.73 -31.65
CA SER A 284 12.10 -6.43 -30.50
C SER A 284 12.86 -5.87 -29.30
N LYS A 285 14.14 -6.21 -29.11
CA LYS A 285 14.97 -5.72 -27.99
C LYS A 285 15.38 -4.25 -28.15
N LEU A 286 15.54 -3.75 -29.38
CA LEU A 286 15.95 -2.37 -29.66
C LEU A 286 14.81 -1.36 -29.42
N TRP A 287 13.56 -1.80 -29.62
CA TRP A 287 12.36 -0.98 -29.39
C TRP A 287 11.67 -1.23 -28.03
N ALA A 288 11.85 -2.41 -27.41
CA ALA A 288 11.23 -2.72 -26.13
C ALA A 288 11.74 -1.86 -24.96
N TRP A 289 13.03 -1.49 -24.95
CA TRP A 289 13.60 -0.66 -23.88
C TRP A 289 13.09 0.80 -23.92
N PRO A 290 13.10 1.49 -25.07
CA PRO A 290 12.48 2.80 -25.20
C PRO A 290 10.99 2.79 -24.88
N MET A 291 10.26 1.73 -25.27
CA MET A 291 8.84 1.58 -24.95
C MET A 291 8.61 1.30 -23.46
N ALA A 292 9.42 0.45 -22.82
CA ALA A 292 9.36 0.22 -21.38
C ALA A 292 9.70 1.48 -20.57
N LEU A 293 10.57 2.36 -21.09
CA LEU A 293 10.85 3.68 -20.52
C LEU A 293 9.71 4.68 -20.77
N LEU A 294 9.07 4.66 -21.94
CA LEU A 294 7.89 5.47 -22.27
C LEU A 294 6.64 5.07 -21.47
N PHE A 295 6.53 3.79 -21.11
CA PHE A 295 5.47 3.21 -20.27
C PHE A 295 5.93 2.94 -18.84
N ASN A 296 7.08 3.51 -18.44
CA ASN A 296 7.51 3.46 -17.06
C ASN A 296 6.43 4.10 -16.18
N PRO A 297 5.92 3.42 -15.14
CA PRO A 297 4.85 3.96 -14.29
C PRO A 297 5.23 5.28 -13.59
N TYR A 298 6.52 5.57 -13.50
CA TYR A 298 7.09 6.73 -12.83
C TYR A 298 7.59 7.83 -13.80
N MET A 299 7.54 7.63 -15.13
CA MET A 299 8.01 8.63 -16.12
C MET A 299 7.14 8.68 -17.40
N GLY A 300 7.09 9.85 -18.05
CA GLY A 300 6.55 10.01 -19.41
C GLY A 300 5.05 9.69 -19.58
N ILE A 301 4.70 9.05 -20.71
CA ILE A 301 3.31 8.75 -21.11
C ILE A 301 2.69 7.65 -20.22
N GLY A 302 3.49 6.76 -19.64
CA GLY A 302 3.05 5.76 -18.65
C GLY A 302 2.49 6.39 -17.38
N HIS A 303 3.12 7.46 -16.89
CA HIS A 303 2.58 8.24 -15.77
C HIS A 303 1.23 8.89 -16.10
N ALA A 304 1.08 9.47 -17.30
CA ALA A 304 -0.19 10.04 -17.76
C ALA A 304 -1.28 8.98 -18.02
N TYR A 305 -0.90 7.78 -18.47
CA TYR A 305 -1.80 6.63 -18.57
C TYR A 305 -2.29 6.19 -17.19
N ILE A 306 -1.41 6.16 -16.20
CA ILE A 306 -1.72 5.83 -14.81
C ILE A 306 -2.59 6.92 -14.15
N GLU A 307 -2.23 8.20 -14.28
CA GLU A 307 -3.07 9.31 -13.84
C GLU A 307 -4.47 9.26 -14.49
N GLY A 308 -4.53 8.90 -15.77
CA GLY A 308 -5.77 8.79 -16.52
C GLY A 308 -6.54 7.47 -16.33
N SER A 309 -5.96 6.45 -15.70
CA SER A 309 -6.55 5.12 -15.48
C SER A 309 -7.06 4.89 -14.07
N ARG A 310 -6.63 5.72 -13.11
CA ARG A 310 -6.91 5.51 -11.69
C ARG A 310 -8.32 5.96 -11.25
N ARG A 311 -9.35 5.37 -11.86
CA ARG A 311 -10.71 5.42 -11.32
C ARG A 311 -11.11 3.99 -10.98
N TYR A 312 -10.85 3.60 -9.74
CA TYR A 312 -11.19 2.29 -9.21
C TYR A 312 -12.56 2.37 -8.57
N PHE A 313 -13.52 1.58 -9.05
CA PHE A 313 -14.87 1.59 -8.49
C PHE A 313 -15.38 0.16 -8.27
N PRO A 314 -16.00 -0.11 -7.11
CA PRO A 314 -16.78 -1.32 -6.95
C PRO A 314 -17.88 -1.40 -8.02
N VAL A 315 -18.00 -2.56 -8.65
CA VAL A 315 -18.96 -2.82 -9.74
C VAL A 315 -20.41 -2.79 -9.24
N ASP A 316 -20.64 -3.13 -7.97
CA ASP A 316 -21.94 -3.08 -7.30
C ASP A 316 -22.40 -1.64 -6.95
N HIS A 317 -21.58 -0.62 -7.19
CA HIS A 317 -21.85 0.75 -6.76
C HIS A 317 -21.91 1.70 -7.97
N ASP A 318 -23.09 1.83 -8.58
CA ASP A 318 -23.31 2.49 -9.89
C ASP A 318 -23.48 4.02 -9.87
N ARG A 319 -23.35 4.66 -8.70
CA ARG A 319 -23.81 6.04 -8.51
C ARG A 319 -23.09 7.10 -9.36
N GLU A 320 -23.85 8.09 -9.83
CA GLU A 320 -23.43 9.08 -10.84
C GLU A 320 -22.37 10.09 -10.40
N TRP A 321 -22.28 10.42 -9.11
CA TRP A 321 -21.39 11.46 -8.55
C TRP A 321 -19.90 11.22 -8.88
N LYS A 322 -19.53 9.95 -9.08
CA LYS A 322 -18.21 9.48 -9.52
C LYS A 322 -17.75 10.03 -10.87
N LYS A 323 -18.64 10.65 -11.65
CA LYS A 323 -18.31 11.27 -12.95
C LYS A 323 -17.51 12.57 -12.81
N GLY A 324 -17.65 13.27 -11.67
CA GLY A 324 -17.09 14.61 -11.45
C GLY A 324 -15.58 14.65 -11.14
N TYR A 325 -15.02 13.58 -10.55
CA TYR A 325 -13.62 13.61 -10.12
C TYR A 325 -12.63 13.32 -11.24
N ARG A 326 -11.46 13.94 -11.15
CA ARG A 326 -10.31 13.62 -12.00
C ARG A 326 -9.82 12.19 -11.71
N PHE A 327 -9.72 11.83 -10.43
CA PHE A 327 -9.16 10.58 -9.91
C PHE A 327 -9.92 10.08 -8.69
N ALA A 328 -9.93 8.76 -8.45
CA ALA A 328 -10.38 8.17 -7.19
C ALA A 328 -9.57 6.89 -6.83
N SER A 329 -8.99 6.85 -5.62
CA SER A 329 -8.26 5.72 -5.02
C SER A 329 -8.77 5.38 -3.63
N ASP A 330 -8.22 4.30 -3.06
CA ASP A 330 -8.43 3.85 -1.67
C ASP A 330 -9.89 3.60 -1.32
N HIS A 331 -10.30 2.34 -1.43
CA HIS A 331 -11.70 1.98 -1.24
C HIS A 331 -11.87 0.84 -0.24
N PHE A 332 -12.86 1.00 0.61
CA PHE A 332 -13.38 -0.05 1.49
C PHE A 332 -14.84 0.26 1.83
N TYR A 333 -15.56 -0.74 2.30
CA TYR A 333 -16.90 -0.55 2.87
C TYR A 333 -16.80 -0.37 4.39
N THR A 334 -17.48 0.62 4.96
CA THR A 334 -17.67 0.70 6.41
C THR A 334 -18.47 -0.53 6.90
N PRO A 335 -18.50 -0.83 8.21
CA PRO A 335 -19.40 -1.84 8.76
C PRO A 335 -20.89 -1.57 8.47
N HIS A 336 -21.24 -0.34 8.09
CA HIS A 336 -22.59 0.08 7.71
C HIS A 336 -22.84 0.03 6.19
N ASP A 337 -21.98 -0.68 5.45
CA ASP A 337 -22.05 -0.87 3.99
C ASP A 337 -21.89 0.42 3.16
N GLU A 338 -21.22 1.44 3.71
CA GLU A 338 -20.98 2.70 3.02
C GLU A 338 -19.64 2.66 2.31
N LEU A 339 -19.60 3.05 1.03
CA LEU A 339 -18.37 3.02 0.25
C LEU A 339 -17.52 4.26 0.56
N VAL A 340 -16.31 4.04 1.08
CA VAL A 340 -15.32 5.09 1.28
C VAL A 340 -14.41 5.16 0.07
N VAL A 341 -14.13 6.36 -0.44
CA VAL A 341 -13.11 6.62 -1.47
C VAL A 341 -12.31 7.89 -1.20
N THR A 342 -11.04 7.91 -1.55
CA THR A 342 -10.28 9.16 -1.74
C THR A 342 -10.48 9.65 -3.17
N ALA A 343 -11.00 10.86 -3.34
CA ALA A 343 -11.32 11.45 -4.64
C ALA A 343 -10.57 12.77 -4.88
N SER A 344 -10.16 13.02 -6.12
CA SER A 344 -9.53 14.29 -6.55
C SER A 344 -10.52 15.14 -7.35
N GLY A 345 -10.93 16.25 -6.76
CA GLY A 345 -11.70 17.33 -7.40
C GLY A 345 -10.80 18.43 -7.98
N SER A 346 -11.40 19.46 -8.55
CA SER A 346 -10.69 20.63 -9.10
C SER A 346 -10.02 21.51 -8.04
N ASP A 347 -10.45 21.37 -6.79
CA ASP A 347 -10.10 22.17 -5.62
C ASP A 347 -9.27 21.39 -4.58
N GLY A 348 -8.97 20.10 -4.83
CA GLY A 348 -8.14 19.27 -3.95
C GLY A 348 -8.57 17.81 -3.88
N LEU A 349 -7.93 17.07 -2.97
CA LEU A 349 -8.29 15.71 -2.57
C LEU A 349 -9.32 15.75 -1.44
N ARG A 350 -10.27 14.82 -1.44
CA ARG A 350 -11.28 14.66 -0.39
C ARG A 350 -11.56 13.19 -0.15
N VAL A 351 -12.00 12.85 1.06
CA VAL A 351 -12.58 11.54 1.35
C VAL A 351 -14.09 11.64 1.15
N VAL A 352 -14.65 10.73 0.37
CA VAL A 352 -16.08 10.65 0.10
C VAL A 352 -16.61 9.35 0.70
N ILE A 353 -17.68 9.45 1.47
CA ILE A 353 -18.35 8.31 2.09
C ILE A 353 -19.75 8.24 1.48
N ASP A 354 -19.94 7.29 0.57
CA ASP A 354 -21.05 7.22 -0.38
C ASP A 354 -21.29 8.55 -1.12
N GLU A 355 -22.20 9.38 -0.66
CA GLU A 355 -22.54 10.68 -1.29
C GLU A 355 -22.02 11.87 -0.50
N ASP A 356 -21.50 11.64 0.70
CA ASP A 356 -21.04 12.72 1.56
C ASP A 356 -19.59 13.08 1.25
N GLU A 357 -19.42 14.23 0.62
CA GLU A 357 -18.11 14.77 0.26
C GLU A 357 -17.48 15.49 1.44
N GLY A 358 -16.36 14.94 1.93
CA GLY A 358 -15.54 15.62 2.91
C GLY A 358 -14.89 16.90 2.38
N PRO A 359 -14.30 17.71 3.28
CA PRO A 359 -13.61 18.92 2.88
C PRO A 359 -12.41 18.64 1.95
N PRO A 360 -12.06 19.59 1.06
CA PRO A 360 -10.91 19.45 0.17
C PRO A 360 -9.59 19.76 0.90
N PHE A 361 -8.54 19.03 0.53
CA PHE A 361 -7.19 19.11 1.07
C PHE A 361 -6.13 19.01 -0.04
N ALA A 362 -4.90 19.45 0.26
CA ALA A 362 -3.79 19.35 -0.68
C ALA A 362 -3.27 17.90 -0.81
N ALA A 363 -3.30 17.15 0.30
CA ALA A 363 -2.96 15.75 0.38
C ALA A 363 -3.92 15.03 1.35
N VAL A 364 -4.22 13.77 1.06
CA VAL A 364 -5.00 12.87 1.92
C VAL A 364 -4.22 11.56 1.97
N GLU A 365 -3.96 11.07 3.18
CA GLU A 365 -3.18 9.87 3.42
C GLU A 365 -3.88 8.99 4.47
N ASN A 366 -3.64 7.70 4.38
CA ASN A 366 -4.03 6.71 5.38
C ASN A 366 -5.53 6.74 5.80
N VAL A 367 -6.42 6.58 4.82
CA VAL A 367 -7.88 6.53 5.05
C VAL A 367 -8.29 5.18 5.62
N ARG A 368 -9.05 5.11 6.71
CA ARG A 368 -9.43 3.84 7.34
C ARG A 368 -10.69 3.95 8.18
N HIS A 369 -11.30 2.82 8.50
CA HIS A 369 -12.33 2.75 9.53
C HIS A 369 -11.67 2.51 10.89
N LEU A 370 -12.06 3.32 11.89
CA LEU A 370 -11.65 3.15 13.28
C LEU A 370 -12.80 2.49 14.05
N ALA A 371 -12.68 1.19 14.32
CA ALA A 371 -13.71 0.42 15.02
C ALA A 371 -14.09 1.03 16.39
N ALA A 372 -13.11 1.53 17.14
CA ALA A 372 -13.35 2.13 18.46
C ALA A 372 -14.14 3.45 18.40
N GLU A 373 -14.07 4.18 17.29
CA GLU A 373 -14.78 5.45 17.09
C GLU A 373 -16.01 5.32 16.20
N ASP A 374 -16.21 4.14 15.60
CA ASP A 374 -17.13 3.86 14.51
C ASP A 374 -17.15 4.97 13.45
N ALA A 375 -15.96 5.30 12.95
CA ALA A 375 -15.73 6.48 12.12
C ALA A 375 -14.74 6.20 11.00
N VAL A 376 -14.83 6.95 9.91
CA VAL A 376 -13.76 7.01 8.91
C VAL A 376 -12.74 8.04 9.34
N CYS A 377 -11.47 7.65 9.45
CA CYS A 377 -10.38 8.51 9.83
C CYS A 377 -9.31 8.58 8.75
N TYR A 378 -8.71 9.74 8.57
CA TYR A 378 -7.63 9.96 7.61
C TYR A 378 -6.74 11.12 8.04
N LEU A 379 -5.52 11.14 7.52
CA LEU A 379 -4.62 12.28 7.61
C LEU A 379 -4.81 13.19 6.40
N ALA A 380 -4.73 14.49 6.64
CA ALA A 380 -4.91 15.49 5.60
C ALA A 380 -3.92 16.65 5.76
N ALA A 381 -3.44 17.18 4.65
CA ALA A 381 -2.59 18.37 4.63
C ALA A 381 -3.39 19.62 4.27
N LYS A 382 -3.26 20.67 5.10
CA LYS A 382 -3.87 21.98 4.87
C LYS A 382 -2.83 23.08 5.07
N GLY A 383 -2.27 23.59 3.97
CA GLY A 383 -1.11 24.48 4.05
C GLY A 383 0.06 23.74 4.71
N ASP A 384 0.61 24.33 5.76
CA ASP A 384 1.69 23.73 6.55
C ASP A 384 1.17 22.85 7.70
N GLU A 385 -0.13 22.59 7.81
CA GLU A 385 -0.69 21.78 8.89
C GLU A 385 -0.93 20.34 8.46
N ILE A 386 -0.60 19.39 9.34
CA ILE A 386 -1.06 17.99 9.26
C ILE A 386 -2.24 17.84 10.22
N LEU A 387 -3.36 17.41 9.65
CA LEU A 387 -4.63 17.27 10.34
C LEU A 387 -5.03 15.79 10.38
N ARG A 388 -5.62 15.38 11.49
CA ARG A 388 -6.40 14.16 11.61
C ARG A 388 -7.87 14.50 11.47
N ILE A 389 -8.52 13.88 10.50
CA ILE A 389 -9.94 14.07 10.23
C ILE A 389 -10.68 12.81 10.68
N VAL A 390 -11.77 12.99 11.41
CA VAL A 390 -12.67 11.90 11.84
C VAL A 390 -14.07 12.23 11.36
N ALA A 391 -14.58 11.43 10.43
CA ALA A 391 -15.90 11.56 9.82
C ALA A 391 -16.87 10.54 10.44
N ARG A 392 -17.94 11.05 11.07
CA ARG A 392 -19.01 10.27 11.71
C ARG A 392 -20.35 10.56 11.07
#